data_AF-A0AA42BQS8-F1
#
_entry.id   AF-A0AA42BQS8-F1
#
_cell.length_a   1.000
_cell.length_b   1.000
_cell.length_c   1.000
_cell.angle_alpha   90.00
_cell.angle_beta   90.00
_cell.angle_gamma   90.00
#
_symmetry.space_group_name_H-M   'P 1'
#
loop_
_entity.id
_entity.type
_entity.pdbx_description
1 polymer ?
#
loop_
_entity_poly.entity_id
_entity_poly.type
_entity_poly.pdbx_seq_one_letter_code
_entity_poly.pdbx_strand_id
1 'polypeptide(L)'
;MFKVDYSQATEFENVKPGEYEVTVVNYELKKAESGNNRVVVDYEIRSDVEQPCQGQKILYDNFTVAEKSMWRFQQASKAAQFPDGIQFGSFKEWADTFRGKHLRLVVGEREYQGKKYPEVKSFRVSEVHAPADIKISDSDVPF
;
A
#
# COMPACT_ATOMS: atom_id res chain seq x y z
N MET A 1 -12.13 -34.18 10.85
CA MET A 1 -10.83 -34.68 10.36
C MET A 1 -10.39 -33.77 9.23
N PHE A 2 -9.24 -33.09 9.36
CA PHE A 2 -8.69 -32.18 8.35
C PHE A 2 -7.83 -32.97 7.36
N LYS A 3 -8.01 -32.73 6.05
CA LYS A 3 -7.25 -33.38 4.97
C LYS A 3 -6.57 -32.29 4.15
N VAL A 4 -5.26 -32.38 4.01
CA VAL A 4 -4.48 -31.46 3.16
C VAL A 4 -4.78 -31.81 1.69
N ASP A 5 -5.31 -30.84 0.95
CA ASP A 5 -5.63 -30.95 -0.48
C ASP A 5 -4.99 -29.78 -1.22
N TYR A 6 -3.87 -30.05 -1.88
CA TYR A 6 -3.13 -29.04 -2.65
C TYR A 6 -3.89 -28.55 -3.88
N SER A 7 -4.96 -29.22 -4.34
CA SER A 7 -5.80 -28.69 -5.41
C SER A 7 -6.65 -27.48 -4.97
N GLN A 8 -6.81 -27.31 -3.65
CA GLN A 8 -7.42 -26.11 -3.06
C GLN A 8 -6.41 -25.00 -2.77
N ALA A 9 -5.11 -25.29 -2.94
CA ALA A 9 -4.09 -24.25 -2.88
C ALA A 9 -4.07 -23.53 -4.23
N THR A 10 -4.86 -22.45 -4.34
CA THR A 10 -4.71 -21.52 -5.47
C THR A 10 -3.30 -20.95 -5.43
N GLU A 11 -2.53 -21.13 -6.51
CA GLU A 11 -1.29 -20.38 -6.66
C GLU A 11 -1.64 -18.89 -6.64
N PHE A 12 -1.15 -18.16 -5.64
CA PHE A 12 -1.33 -16.72 -5.58
C PHE A 12 -0.63 -16.10 -6.79
N GLU A 13 -1.41 -15.63 -7.77
CA GLU A 13 -0.85 -14.84 -8.87
C GLU A 13 -0.22 -13.58 -8.28
N ASN A 14 1.05 -13.33 -8.63
CA ASN A 14 1.71 -12.08 -8.31
C ASN A 14 0.93 -10.90 -8.89
N VAL A 15 0.89 -9.78 -8.15
CA VAL A 15 0.38 -8.50 -8.65
C VAL A 15 1.14 -8.14 -9.92
N LYS A 16 0.43 -8.12 -11.05
CA LYS A 16 1.00 -7.81 -12.37
C LYS A 16 1.34 -6.32 -12.46
N PRO A 17 2.21 -5.90 -13.41
CA PRO A 17 2.39 -4.49 -13.71
C PRO A 17 1.05 -3.83 -14.09
N GLY A 18 0.76 -2.66 -13.52
CA GLY A 18 -0.52 -2.00 -13.67
C GLY A 18 -0.72 -0.84 -12.71
N GLU A 19 -1.89 -0.22 -12.77
CA GLU A 19 -2.31 0.80 -11.81
C GLU A 19 -3.41 0.25 -10.92
N TYR A 20 -3.29 0.48 -9.61
CA TYR A 20 -4.17 -0.12 -8.61
C TYR A 20 -4.63 0.93 -7.60
N GLU A 21 -5.93 0.97 -7.33
CA GLU A 21 -6.51 1.67 -6.19
C GLU A 21 -6.23 0.85 -4.93
N VAL A 22 -5.55 1.45 -3.95
CA VAL A 22 -5.09 0.77 -2.75
C VAL A 22 -5.42 1.53 -1.48
N THR A 23 -5.41 0.81 -0.37
CA THR A 23 -5.41 1.36 0.98
C THR A 23 -4.07 1.08 1.64
N VAL A 24 -3.49 2.08 2.31
CA VAL A 24 -2.33 1.88 3.18
C VAL A 24 -2.78 1.14 4.44
N VAL A 25 -2.48 -0.16 4.56
CA VAL A 25 -3.03 -0.99 5.65
C VAL A 25 -2.09 -1.11 6.83
N ASN A 26 -0.77 -1.07 6.60
CA ASN A 26 0.22 -1.26 7.65
C ASN A 26 1.56 -0.62 7.27
N TYR A 27 2.45 -0.46 8.26
CA TYR A 27 3.85 -0.12 8.02
C TYR A 27 4.76 -0.75 9.07
N GLU A 28 6.04 -0.91 8.74
CA GLU A 28 7.08 -1.37 9.65
C GLU A 28 8.31 -0.46 9.55
N LEU A 29 8.88 -0.09 10.69
CA LEU A 29 10.16 0.62 10.74
C LEU A 29 11.30 -0.41 10.79
N LYS A 30 12.14 -0.42 9.76
CA LYS A 30 13.29 -1.35 9.65
C LYS A 30 14.59 -0.60 9.52
N LYS A 31 15.68 -1.30 9.83
CA LYS A 31 17.02 -0.92 9.39
C LYS A 31 17.47 -1.87 8.29
N ALA A 32 17.83 -1.33 7.13
CA ALA A 32 18.39 -2.11 6.04
C ALA A 32 19.75 -2.68 6.44
N GLU A 33 20.16 -3.79 5.82
CA GLU A 33 21.50 -4.36 5.99
C GLU A 33 22.60 -3.34 5.63
N SER A 34 22.33 -2.47 4.65
CA SER A 34 23.23 -1.37 4.27
C SER A 34 23.31 -0.24 5.30
N GLY A 35 22.57 -0.33 6.41
CA GLY A 35 22.61 0.60 7.54
C GLY A 35 21.52 1.68 7.55
N ASN A 36 20.83 1.93 6.43
CA ASN A 36 19.81 2.98 6.36
C ASN A 36 18.49 2.55 7.02
N ASN A 37 17.86 3.46 7.76
CA ASN A 37 16.50 3.25 8.25
C ASN A 37 15.51 3.27 7.07
N ARG A 38 14.41 2.53 7.21
CA ARG A 38 13.35 2.40 6.23
C ARG A 38 11.98 2.40 6.89
N VAL A 39 11.00 2.98 6.20
CA VAL A 39 9.58 2.71 6.43
C VAL A 39 9.14 1.74 5.33
N VAL A 40 8.83 0.50 5.71
CA VAL A 40 8.24 -0.49 4.81
C VAL A 40 6.73 -0.32 4.88
N VAL A 41 6.09 -0.10 3.74
CA VAL A 41 4.66 0.16 3.69
C VAL A 41 3.95 -1.00 3.01
N ASP A 42 2.88 -1.45 3.66
CA ASP A 42 2.01 -2.49 3.15
C ASP A 42 0.72 -1.85 2.63
N TYR A 43 0.34 -2.23 1.42
CA TYR A 43 -0.92 -1.80 0.82
C TYR A 43 -1.81 -3.00 0.56
N GLU A 44 -3.11 -2.78 0.59
CA GLU A 44 -4.12 -3.71 0.10
C GLU A 44 -4.79 -3.11 -1.13
N ILE A 45 -4.88 -3.87 -2.22
CA ILE A 45 -5.61 -3.46 -3.41
C ILE A 45 -7.09 -3.49 -3.06
N ARG A 46 -7.74 -2.32 -3.17
CA ARG A 46 -9.13 -2.09 -2.73
C ARG A 46 -10.08 -3.11 -3.33
N SER A 47 -10.75 -3.87 -2.47
CA SER A 47 -11.76 -4.88 -2.83
C SER A 47 -13.13 -4.27 -3.16
N ASP A 48 -13.33 -3.01 -2.81
CA ASP A 48 -14.51 -2.21 -3.10
C ASP A 48 -14.48 -1.55 -4.49
N VAL A 49 -13.38 -1.68 -5.23
CA VAL A 49 -13.20 -1.13 -6.59
C VAL A 49 -13.07 -2.28 -7.57
N GLU A 50 -13.83 -2.26 -8.66
CA GLU A 50 -13.72 -3.26 -9.72
C GLU A 50 -12.38 -3.11 -10.47
N GLN A 51 -11.39 -3.94 -10.10
CA GLN A 51 -10.04 -3.90 -10.66
C GLN A 51 -9.34 -5.26 -10.53
N PRO A 52 -8.26 -5.53 -11.30
CA PRO A 52 -7.48 -6.75 -11.14
C PRO A 52 -6.81 -6.84 -9.77
N CYS A 53 -6.54 -8.06 -9.30
CA CYS A 53 -5.80 -8.32 -8.05
C CYS A 53 -6.45 -7.74 -6.77
N GLN A 54 -7.74 -7.39 -6.80
CA GLN A 54 -8.46 -6.87 -5.64
C GLN A 54 -8.35 -7.81 -4.41
N GLY A 55 -8.15 -7.23 -3.22
CA GLY A 55 -7.90 -7.96 -1.98
C GLY A 55 -6.48 -8.51 -1.81
N GLN A 56 -5.62 -8.46 -2.84
CA GLN A 56 -4.21 -8.81 -2.70
C GLN A 56 -3.41 -7.69 -2.02
N LYS A 57 -2.25 -8.05 -1.46
CA LYS A 57 -1.36 -7.12 -0.77
C LYS A 57 -0.08 -6.84 -1.55
N ILE A 58 0.35 -5.59 -1.49
CA ILE A 58 1.65 -5.11 -1.97
C ILE A 58 2.52 -4.86 -0.73
N LEU A 59 3.52 -5.71 -0.51
CA LEU A 59 4.32 -5.78 0.73
C LEU A 59 5.82 -5.47 0.51
N TYR A 60 6.16 -4.82 -0.61
CA TYR A 60 7.53 -4.66 -1.06
C TYR A 60 7.95 -3.20 -1.28
N ASP A 61 7.14 -2.24 -0.86
CA ASP A 61 7.49 -0.83 -0.97
C ASP A 61 8.30 -0.35 0.23
N ASN A 62 9.44 0.26 -0.07
CA ASN A 62 10.46 0.58 0.92
C ASN A 62 10.87 2.05 0.78
N PHE A 63 10.52 2.87 1.77
CA PHE A 63 10.92 4.26 1.84
C PHE A 63 12.24 4.36 2.61
N THR A 64 13.32 4.69 1.93
CA THR A 64 14.63 4.85 2.57
C THR A 64 14.74 6.22 3.22
N VAL A 65 15.01 6.25 4.51
CA VAL A 65 15.26 7.45 5.29
C VAL A 65 16.65 8.00 4.96
N ALA A 66 16.72 8.80 3.90
CA ALA A 66 17.91 9.49 3.45
C ALA A 66 17.50 10.73 2.64
N GLU A 67 18.30 11.79 2.71
CA GLU A 67 18.03 13.06 2.01
C GLU A 67 17.80 12.86 0.50
N LYS A 68 18.67 12.08 -0.16
CA LYS A 68 18.55 11.73 -1.59
C LYS A 68 17.28 10.95 -1.97
N SER A 69 16.60 10.37 -1.00
CA SER A 69 15.39 9.56 -1.18
C SER A 69 14.13 10.27 -0.69
N MET A 70 14.26 11.50 -0.17
CA MET A 70 13.16 12.24 0.45
C MET A 70 12.02 12.53 -0.53
N TRP A 71 12.32 12.70 -1.82
CA TRP A 71 11.34 12.91 -2.88
C TRP A 71 10.23 11.84 -2.90
N ARG A 72 10.54 10.60 -2.50
CA ARG A 72 9.56 9.51 -2.51
C ARG A 72 8.51 9.71 -1.41
N PHE A 73 8.93 10.15 -0.22
CA PHE A 73 7.99 10.55 0.84
C PHE A 73 7.09 11.70 0.38
N GLN A 74 7.65 12.68 -0.33
CA GLN A 74 6.87 13.81 -0.85
C GLN A 74 5.82 13.37 -1.90
N GLN A 75 6.18 12.46 -2.82
CA GLN A 75 5.22 11.92 -3.78
C GLN A 75 4.09 11.15 -3.09
N ALA A 76 4.41 10.31 -2.11
CA ALA A 76 3.42 9.56 -1.34
C ALA A 76 2.52 10.50 -0.52
N SER A 77 3.07 11.51 0.16
CA SER A 77 2.30 12.53 0.89
C SER A 77 1.35 13.30 -0.02
N LYS A 78 1.81 13.66 -1.23
CA LYS A 78 0.97 14.35 -2.22
C LYS A 78 -0.18 13.46 -2.70
N ALA A 79 0.10 12.18 -2.99
CA ALA A 79 -0.92 11.21 -3.38
C ALA A 79 -1.94 10.94 -2.26
N ALA A 80 -1.48 10.91 -1.00
CA ALA A 80 -2.32 10.83 0.19
C ALA A 80 -3.02 12.15 0.57
N GLN A 81 -2.82 13.21 -0.22
CA GLN A 81 -3.41 14.53 -0.04
C GLN A 81 -3.13 15.12 1.35
N PHE A 82 -1.92 14.93 1.86
CA PHE A 82 -1.48 15.65 3.06
C PHE A 82 -1.46 17.15 2.78
N PRO A 83 -1.83 18.01 3.76
CA PRO A 83 -1.71 19.45 3.61
C PRO A 83 -0.28 19.85 3.24
N ASP A 84 -0.14 20.71 2.24
CA ASP A 84 1.18 21.23 1.86
C ASP A 84 1.80 22.02 3.03
N GLY A 85 3.10 21.85 3.23
CA GLY A 85 3.84 22.47 4.35
C GLY A 85 3.66 21.83 5.72
N ILE A 86 2.91 20.72 5.86
CA ILE A 86 2.84 19.98 7.12
C ILE A 86 4.23 19.46 7.53
N GLN A 87 4.54 19.55 8.82
CA GLN A 87 5.77 19.03 9.40
C GLN A 87 5.47 17.84 10.30
N PHE A 88 6.24 16.78 10.17
CA PHE A 88 6.19 15.62 11.05
C PHE A 88 7.46 15.58 11.90
N GLY A 89 7.32 15.35 13.21
CA GLY A 89 8.45 15.22 14.12
C GLY A 89 9.23 13.91 13.93
N SER A 90 8.66 12.93 13.23
CA SER A 90 9.33 11.67 12.90
C SER A 90 8.74 10.96 11.69
N PHE A 91 9.50 10.04 11.09
CA PHE A 91 8.99 9.13 10.05
C PHE A 91 7.88 8.19 10.56
N LYS A 92 7.85 7.91 11.87
CA LYS A 92 6.76 7.15 12.49
C LYS A 92 5.46 7.94 12.44
N GLU A 93 5.50 9.22 12.82
CA GLU A 93 4.33 10.11 12.80
C GLU A 93 3.80 10.30 11.37
N TRP A 94 4.69 10.45 10.40
CA TRP A 94 4.34 10.44 8.98
C TRP A 94 3.62 9.14 8.60
N ALA A 95 4.18 7.98 8.97
CA ALA A 95 3.62 6.67 8.63
C ALA A 95 2.28 6.40 9.33
N ASP A 96 2.13 6.83 10.58
CA ASP A 96 0.87 6.78 11.33
C ASP A 96 -0.23 7.60 10.63
N THR A 97 0.13 8.75 10.07
CA THR A 97 -0.78 9.62 9.31
C THR A 97 -1.08 9.07 7.92
N PHE A 98 -0.13 8.34 7.33
CA PHE A 98 -0.24 7.75 5.99
C PHE A 98 -1.10 6.48 5.99
N ARG A 99 -1.10 5.74 7.09
CA ARG A 99 -1.96 4.58 7.29
C ARG A 99 -3.43 4.96 7.19
N GLY A 100 -4.20 4.11 6.51
CA GLY A 100 -5.62 4.31 6.21
C GLY A 100 -5.90 5.22 5.02
N LYS A 101 -4.89 5.83 4.39
CA LYS A 101 -5.10 6.64 3.19
C LYS A 101 -5.35 5.76 1.96
N HIS A 102 -6.21 6.26 1.07
CA HIS A 102 -6.45 5.66 -0.25
C HIS A 102 -5.62 6.37 -1.31
N LEU A 103 -4.91 5.61 -2.13
CA LEU A 103 -4.02 6.10 -3.17
C LEU A 103 -4.18 5.24 -4.41
N ARG A 104 -3.69 5.73 -5.55
CA ARG A 104 -3.46 4.88 -6.72
C ARG A 104 -1.97 4.63 -6.92
N LEU A 105 -1.55 3.37 -6.90
CA LEU A 105 -0.16 2.97 -7.13
C LEU A 105 0.05 2.56 -8.57
N VAL A 106 1.20 2.94 -9.14
CA VAL A 106 1.70 2.37 -10.39
C VAL A 106 2.70 1.28 -10.04
N VAL A 107 2.35 0.02 -10.29
CA VAL A 107 3.20 -1.15 -10.08
C VAL A 107 3.86 -1.53 -11.40
N GLY A 108 5.15 -1.85 -11.34
CA GLY A 108 5.90 -2.36 -12.47
C GLY A 108 6.96 -3.37 -12.03
N GLU A 109 7.93 -3.58 -12.90
CA GLU A 109 9.06 -4.46 -12.64
C GLU A 109 10.36 -3.66 -12.62
N ARG A 110 11.32 -4.10 -11.80
CA ARG A 110 12.73 -3.72 -11.90
C ARG A 110 13.56 -4.95 -12.21
N GLU A 111 14.51 -4.80 -13.10
CA GLU A 111 15.48 -5.84 -13.38
C GLU A 111 16.72 -5.65 -12.51
N TYR A 112 17.18 -6.72 -11.88
CA TYR A 112 18.43 -6.72 -11.12
C TYR A 112 19.09 -8.10 -11.26
N GLN A 113 20.32 -8.11 -11.77
CA GLN A 113 21.09 -9.32 -12.05
C GLN A 113 20.30 -10.34 -12.92
N GLY A 114 19.61 -9.86 -13.96
CA GLY A 114 18.81 -10.70 -14.87
C GLY A 114 17.51 -11.25 -14.27
N LYS A 115 17.17 -10.89 -13.03
CA LYS A 115 15.90 -11.25 -12.37
C LYS A 115 14.97 -10.04 -12.33
N LYS A 116 13.68 -10.28 -12.60
CA LYS A 116 12.62 -9.29 -12.49
C LYS A 116 12.00 -9.32 -11.10
N TYR A 117 11.84 -8.16 -10.49
CA TYR A 117 11.20 -8.00 -9.19
C TYR A 117 10.07 -6.97 -9.29
N PRO A 118 8.92 -7.22 -8.64
CA PRO A 118 7.87 -6.22 -8.58
C PRO A 118 8.35 -4.97 -7.82
N GLU A 119 7.88 -3.81 -8.25
CA GLU A 119 8.24 -2.52 -7.67
C GLU A 119 7.08 -1.52 -7.79
N VAL A 120 6.84 -0.74 -6.74
CA VAL A 120 5.98 0.44 -6.80
C VAL A 120 6.76 1.58 -7.46
N LYS A 121 6.36 1.97 -8.68
CA LYS A 121 7.06 2.99 -9.48
C LYS A 121 6.68 4.40 -9.06
N SER A 122 5.40 4.67 -8.86
CA SER A 122 4.90 6.01 -8.51
C SER A 122 3.56 5.97 -7.78
N PHE A 123 3.21 7.13 -7.21
CA PHE A 123 1.98 7.35 -6.45
C PHE A 123 1.14 8.40 -7.15
N ARG A 124 -0.17 8.17 -7.24
CA ARG A 124 -1.16 9.11 -7.75
C ARG A 124 -2.28 9.28 -6.72
N VAL A 125 -2.95 10.42 -6.79
CA VAL A 125 -4.18 10.64 -6.03
C VAL A 125 -5.20 9.59 -6.47
N SER A 126 -5.90 9.00 -5.50
CA SER A 126 -7.00 8.07 -5.76
C SER A 126 -8.08 8.77 -6.58
N GLU A 127 -8.62 8.08 -7.59
CA GLU A 127 -9.73 8.59 -8.40
C GLU A 127 -11.09 8.10 -7.87
N VAL A 128 -11.08 7.20 -6.88
CA VAL A 128 -12.28 6.62 -6.31
C VAL A 128 -12.47 7.13 -4.88
N HIS A 129 -13.61 7.76 -4.63
CA HIS A 129 -14.00 8.18 -3.29
C HIS A 129 -13.97 7.01 -2.30
N ALA A 130 -13.70 7.31 -1.03
CA ALA A 130 -13.86 6.32 0.02
C ALA A 130 -15.32 5.81 0.02
N PRO A 131 -15.56 4.52 0.35
CA PRO A 131 -16.91 4.03 0.53
C PRO A 131 -17.66 4.94 1.52
N ALA A 132 -18.92 5.25 1.22
CA ALA A 132 -19.74 5.99 2.17
C ALA A 132 -19.88 5.16 3.46
N ASP A 133 -19.68 5.81 4.61
CA ASP A 133 -19.97 5.17 5.91
C ASP A 133 -21.44 4.73 5.93
N ILE A 134 -21.67 3.42 5.92
CA ILE A 134 -23.01 2.87 6.09
C ILE A 134 -23.38 3.10 7.55
N LYS A 135 -24.21 4.11 7.82
CA LYS A 135 -24.85 4.29 9.12
C LYS A 135 -25.94 3.22 9.26
N ILE A 136 -25.58 2.06 9.79
CA ILE A 136 -26.57 1.05 10.19
C ILE A 136 -27.29 1.62 11.42
N SER A 137 -28.59 1.83 11.32
CA SER A 137 -29.43 2.22 12.47
C SER A 137 -29.93 0.98 13.20
N ASP A 138 -30.23 1.09 14.50
CA ASP A 138 -30.78 -0.03 15.28
C ASP A 138 -32.10 -0.57 14.69
N SER A 139 -32.82 0.22 13.89
CA SER A 139 -34.01 -0.22 13.16
C SER A 139 -33.72 -1.09 11.93
N ASP A 140 -32.47 -1.16 11.47
CA ASP A 140 -32.05 -1.98 10.33
C ASP A 140 -31.57 -3.38 10.75
N VAL A 141 -31.54 -3.65 12.07
CA VAL A 141 -31.09 -4.92 12.64
C VAL A 141 -32.33 -5.71 13.11
N PRO A 142 -32.61 -6.91 12.56
CA PRO A 142 -33.88 -7.61 12.77
C PRO A 142 -33.98 -8.38 14.10
N PHE A 143 -33.29 -7.98 15.17
CA PHE A 143 -33.36 -8.63 16.47
C PHE A 143 -33.45 -7.64 17.65
#